data_AF-A0A285V2H8-F1
#
_entry.id   AF-A0A285V2H8-F1
#
_cell.length_a   1.000
_cell.length_b   1.000
_cell.length_c   1.000
_cell.angle_alpha   90.00
_cell.angle_beta   90.00
_cell.angle_gamma   90.00
#
_symmetry.space_group_name_H-M   'P 1'
#
loop_
_entity.id
_entity.type
_entity.pdbx_description
1 polymer ?
#
loop_
_entity_poly.entity_id
_entity_poly.type
_entity_poly.pdbx_seq_one_letter_code
_entity_poly.pdbx_strand_id
1 'polypeptide(L)'
;MRERLFTPRLRVKSLEELNVWLLDKCIAYAKAHRHPKQVERTIWQMFEEERGSLVHYVGPFDGFDCVPASVPKTCSLPSALACRCAFPFPTD
;
A
#
# COMPACT_ATOMS: atom_id res chain seq x y z
N MET A 1 12.79 4.90 2.82
CA MET A 1 11.67 4.97 3.80
C MET A 1 11.93 4.08 5.01
N ARG A 2 12.32 2.80 4.80
CA ARG A 2 12.58 1.82 5.88
C ARG A 2 13.60 2.31 6.93
N GLU A 3 14.71 2.90 6.50
CA GLU A 3 15.73 3.43 7.42
C GLU A 3 15.30 4.71 8.14
N ARG A 4 14.29 5.43 7.65
CA ARG A 4 13.88 6.75 8.17
C ARG A 4 12.75 6.64 9.20
N LEU A 5 11.88 5.65 9.03
CA LEU A 5 10.74 5.44 9.93
C LEU A 5 11.09 4.44 11.04
N PHE A 6 11.90 3.41 10.76
CA PHE A 6 12.13 2.35 11.75
C PHE A 6 13.44 2.51 12.53
N THR A 7 14.05 3.70 12.47
CA THR A 7 15.31 4.02 13.15
C THR A 7 15.11 5.23 14.06
N PRO A 8 15.36 5.12 15.38
CA PRO A 8 15.72 3.91 16.12
C PRO A 8 14.59 2.87 16.14
N ARG A 9 14.94 1.61 16.45
CA ARG A 9 14.03 0.46 16.45
C ARG A 9 12.76 0.77 17.26
N LEU A 10 11.64 0.88 16.56
CA LEU A 10 10.34 1.14 17.17
C LEU A 10 9.87 -0.07 17.99
N ARG A 11 9.44 0.17 19.23
CA ARG A 11 8.85 -0.83 20.11
C ARG A 11 7.38 -0.50 20.31
N VAL A 12 6.51 -1.34 19.76
CA VAL A 12 5.06 -1.25 19.84
C VAL A 12 4.51 -2.54 20.46
N LYS A 13 3.34 -2.47 21.07
CA LYS A 13 2.69 -3.61 21.73
C LYS A 13 1.72 -4.35 20.81
N SER A 14 1.22 -3.69 19.78
CA SER A 14 0.29 -4.28 18.80
C SER A 14 0.54 -3.76 17.38
N LEU A 15 0.00 -4.48 16.39
CA LEU A 15 0.01 -4.03 14.99
C LEU A 15 -0.84 -2.78 14.78
N GLU A 16 -1.92 -2.62 15.55
CA GLU A 16 -2.77 -1.43 15.47
C GLU A 16 -2.00 -0.18 15.88
N GLU A 17 -1.26 -0.25 16.99
CA GLU A 17 -0.41 0.83 17.47
C GLU A 17 0.68 1.19 16.44
N LEU A 18 1.24 0.17 15.77
CA LEU A 18 2.19 0.37 14.68
C LEU A 18 1.56 1.11 13.50
N ASN A 19 0.35 0.74 13.10
CA ASN A 19 -0.35 1.34 11.96
C ASN A 19 -0.66 2.82 12.21
N VAL A 20 -1.15 3.16 13.40
CA VAL A 20 -1.40 4.56 13.80
C VAL A 20 -0.09 5.36 13.75
N TRP A 21 0.99 4.82 14.33
CA TRP A 21 2.29 5.48 14.32
C TRP A 21 2.84 5.70 12.91
N LEU A 22 2.70 4.70 12.03
CA LEU A 22 3.15 4.79 10.64
C LEU A 22 2.35 5.83 9.86
N LEU A 23 1.03 5.88 10.05
CA LEU A 23 0.16 6.86 9.42
C LEU A 23 0.64 8.29 9.75
N ASP A 24 0.81 8.59 11.04
CA ASP A 24 1.23 9.91 11.50
C ASP A 24 2.58 10.31 10.91
N LYS A 25 3.54 9.37 10.88
CA LYS A 25 4.86 9.64 10.31
C LYS A 25 4.82 9.86 8.80
N CYS A 26 4.00 9.10 8.07
CA CYS A 26 3.82 9.30 6.64
C CYS A 26 3.22 10.68 6.34
N ILE A 27 2.21 11.11 7.11
CA ILE A 27 1.59 12.44 6.96
C ILE A 27 2.62 13.54 7.27
N ALA A 28 3.34 13.43 8.39
CA ALA A 28 4.36 14.41 8.77
C ALA A 28 5.47 14.50 7.71
N TYR A 29 5.90 13.36 7.16
CA TYR A 29 6.89 13.30 6.09
C TYR A 29 6.39 14.01 4.83
N ALA A 30 5.17 13.71 4.38
CA ALA A 30 4.59 14.29 3.18
C ALA A 30 4.46 15.82 3.27
N LYS A 31 4.12 16.34 4.46
CA LYS A 31 4.04 17.79 4.71
C LYS A 31 5.40 18.48 4.70
N ALA A 32 6.43 17.82 5.21
CA ALA A 32 7.76 18.41 5.32
C ALA A 32 8.62 18.29 4.06
N HIS A 33 8.36 17.28 3.21
CA HIS A 33 9.23 16.98 2.06
C HIS A 33 8.69 17.59 0.76
N ARG A 34 9.62 18.15 -0.02
CA ARG A 34 9.36 18.66 -1.37
C ARG A 34 9.04 17.51 -2.32
N HIS A 35 8.15 17.76 -3.28
CA HIS A 35 7.78 16.78 -4.29
C HIS A 35 8.98 16.53 -5.23
N PRO A 36 9.33 15.26 -5.52
CA PRO A 36 10.56 14.93 -6.23
C PRO A 36 10.61 15.47 -7.67
N LYS A 37 9.45 15.63 -8.33
CA LYS A 37 9.36 16.22 -9.67
C LYS A 37 9.02 17.72 -9.67
N GLN A 38 8.43 18.22 -8.59
CA GLN A 38 7.94 19.60 -8.48
C GLN A 38 8.50 20.20 -7.19
N VAL A 39 9.76 20.63 -7.23
CA VAL A 39 10.54 20.98 -6.04
C VAL A 39 9.98 22.20 -5.30
N GLU A 40 9.18 23.03 -5.98
CA GLU A 40 8.49 24.20 -5.40
C GLU A 40 7.33 23.84 -4.48
N ARG A 41 6.77 22.62 -4.60
CA ARG A 41 5.62 22.20 -3.81
C ARG A 41 5.97 21.02 -2.92
N THR A 42 5.25 20.88 -1.81
CA THR A 42 5.38 19.71 -0.94
C THR A 42 4.63 18.51 -1.51
N ILE A 43 5.01 17.30 -1.10
CA ILE A 43 4.27 16.08 -1.45
C ILE A 43 2.81 16.22 -1.00
N TRP A 44 2.58 16.82 0.17
CA TRP A 44 1.24 17.04 0.71
C TRP A 44 0.38 17.97 -0.17
N GLN A 45 0.92 19.09 -0.64
CA GLN A 45 0.19 20.02 -1.50
C GLN A 45 -0.23 19.36 -2.82
N MET A 46 0.69 18.65 -3.48
CA MET A 46 0.39 17.88 -4.68
C MET A 46 -0.69 16.83 -4.43
N PHE A 47 -0.60 16.11 -3.31
CA PHE A 47 -1.59 15.12 -2.92
C PHE A 47 -2.98 15.73 -2.70
N GLU A 48 -3.09 16.88 -2.03
CA GLU A 48 -4.36 17.55 -1.81
C GLU A 48 -5.00 18.04 -3.13
N GLU A 49 -4.19 18.52 -4.07
CA GLU A 49 -4.64 18.94 -5.40
C GLU A 49 -5.17 17.75 -6.22
N GLU A 50 -4.45 16.62 -6.22
CA GLU A 50 -4.81 15.43 -7.00
C GLU A 50 -5.90 14.57 -6.33
N ARG A 51 -6.20 14.81 -5.04
CA ARG A 51 -7.13 13.98 -4.25
C ARG A 51 -8.50 13.83 -4.89
N GLY A 52 -8.99 14.86 -5.58
CA GLY A 52 -10.27 14.84 -6.30
C GLY A 52 -10.25 14.05 -7.61
N SER A 53 -9.08 13.81 -8.17
CA SER A 53 -8.88 13.03 -9.41
C SER A 53 -8.58 11.55 -9.13
N LEU A 54 -8.47 11.14 -7.87
CA LEU A 54 -8.26 9.76 -7.50
C LEU A 54 -9.48 8.92 -7.89
N VAL A 55 -9.25 7.80 -8.56
CA VAL A 55 -10.30 6.84 -8.92
C VAL A 55 -10.95 6.33 -7.63
N HIS A 56 -12.27 6.48 -7.53
CA HIS A 56 -13.01 5.96 -6.39
C HIS A 56 -12.99 4.43 -6.42
N TYR A 57 -12.44 3.81 -5.38
CA TYR A 57 -12.47 2.36 -5.27
C TYR A 57 -13.84 1.90 -4.77
N VAL A 58 -14.57 1.17 -5.62
CA VAL A 58 -15.94 0.73 -5.34
C VAL A 58 -15.89 -0.72 -4.86
N GLY A 59 -15.70 -0.92 -3.57
CA GLY A 59 -15.73 -2.24 -2.94
C GLY A 59 -14.88 -2.34 -1.67
N PRO A 60 -15.03 -3.41 -0.88
CA PRO A 60 -14.05 -3.78 0.13
C PRO A 60 -12.72 -4.08 -0.56
N PHE A 61 -11.61 -3.72 0.08
CA PHE A 61 -10.31 -4.25 -0.32
C PHE A 61 -10.26 -5.72 0.16
N ASP A 62 -10.41 -6.63 -0.79
CA ASP A 62 -10.53 -8.08 -0.63
C ASP A 62 -9.19 -8.78 -0.32
N GLY A 63 -8.15 -8.00 -0.07
CA GLY A 63 -6.88 -8.50 0.45
C GLY A 63 -6.26 -9.55 -0.47
N PHE A 64 -5.52 -10.48 0.13
CA PHE A 64 -4.85 -11.55 -0.60
C PHE A 64 -5.60 -12.86 -0.38
N ASP A 65 -6.39 -13.27 -1.37
CA ASP A 65 -7.08 -14.56 -1.36
C ASP A 65 -6.20 -15.64 -2.02
N CYS A 66 -5.62 -16.48 -1.16
CA CYS A 66 -4.86 -17.66 -1.57
C CYS A 66 -5.80 -18.87 -1.67
N VAL A 67 -6.12 -19.28 -2.90
CA VAL A 67 -6.83 -20.54 -3.14
C VAL A 67 -5.83 -21.62 -3.54
N PRO A 68 -5.81 -22.78 -2.86
CA PRO A 68 -4.97 -23.89 -3.29
C PRO A 68 -5.45 -24.38 -4.67
N ALA A 69 -4.55 -24.35 -5.66
CA ALA A 69 -4.83 -24.88 -7.00
C ALA A 69 -4.01 -26.16 -7.23
N SER A 70 -4.67 -27.20 -7.75
CA SER A 70 -3.99 -28.42 -8.19
C SER A 70 -3.44 -28.21 -9.60
N VAL A 71 -2.12 -28.30 -9.75
CA VAL A 71 -1.45 -28.22 -11.06
C VAL A 71 -1.37 -29.60 -11.69
N PRO A 72 -1.60 -29.74 -13.03
CA PRO A 72 -1.38 -31.01 -13.71
C PRO A 72 0.11 -31.42 -13.67
N LYS A 73 0.36 -32.74 -13.74
CA LYS A 73 1.65 -33.42 -13.50
C LYS A 73 2.84 -32.97 -14.37
N THR A 74 2.64 -32.04 -15.30
CA THR A 74 3.68 -31.49 -16.19
C THR A 74 4.39 -30.25 -15.62
N CYS A 75 3.98 -29.74 -14.45
CA CYS A 75 4.64 -28.60 -13.80
C CYS A 75 5.45 -29.05 -12.57
N SER A 76 6.78 -28.90 -12.62
CA SER A 76 7.72 -29.25 -11.55
C SER A 76 7.68 -28.33 -10.32
N LEU A 77 6.62 -27.53 -10.16
CA LEU A 77 6.45 -26.63 -9.03
C LEU A 77 5.57 -27.31 -7.97
N PRO A 78 5.99 -27.42 -6.70
CA PRO A 78 5.16 -27.98 -5.65
C PRO A 78 3.97 -27.05 -5.43
N SER A 79 2.74 -27.55 -5.66
CA SER A 79 1.46 -26.86 -5.38
C SER A 79 1.45 -25.35 -5.65
N ALA A 80 1.16 -24.94 -6.89
CA ALA A 80 1.05 -23.51 -7.20
C ALA A 80 -0.16 -22.91 -6.46
N LEU A 81 0.10 -21.98 -5.54
CA LEU A 81 -0.93 -21.07 -5.02
C LEU A 81 -1.32 -20.12 -6.15
N ALA A 82 -2.47 -20.37 -6.78
CA ALA A 82 -3.02 -19.45 -7.75
C ALA A 82 -3.57 -18.23 -7.00
N CYS A 83 -2.83 -17.14 -7.02
CA CYS A 83 -3.25 -15.88 -6.43
C CYS A 83 -4.21 -15.20 -7.42
N ARG A 84 -5.49 -15.09 -7.08
CA ARG A 84 -6.40 -14.21 -7.80
C ARG A 84 -6.34 -12.83 -7.15
N CYS A 85 -5.71 -11.87 -7.82
CA CYS A 85 -5.99 -10.47 -7.54
C CYS A 85 -7.34 -10.15 -8.21
N ALA A 86 -8.44 -10.21 -7.45
CA ALA A 86 -9.69 -9.65 -7.92
C ALA A 86 -9.61 -8.13 -7.72
N PHE A 87 -9.26 -7.39 -8.77
CA PHE A 87 -9.54 -5.96 -8.79
C PHE A 87 -10.93 -5.80 -9.39
N PRO A 88 -11.93 -5.27 -8.66
CA PRO A 88 -13.13 -4.76 -9.27
C PRO A 88 -12.73 -3.49 -10.04
N PHE A 89 -12.32 -3.65 -11.30
CA PHE A 89 -12.26 -2.52 -12.22
C PHE A 89 -13.70 -2.07 -12.47
N PRO A 90 -14.05 -0.79 -12.25
CA PRO A 90 -15.32 -0.27 -12.72
C PRO A 90 -15.35 -0.38 -14.25
N THR A 91 -16.31 -1.13 -14.78
CA THR A 91 -16.65 -1.08 -16.20
C THR A 91 -17.55 0.12 -16.42
N ASP A 92 -16.97 1.23 -16.86
CA ASP A 92 -17.57 2.23 -17.76
C ASP A 92 -16.46 3.06 -18.43
#